data_AF-A0A2M8HN79-F1
#
_entry.id   AF-A0A2M8HN79-F1
#
_cell.length_a   1.000
_cell.length_b   1.000
_cell.length_c   1.000
_cell.angle_alpha   90.00
_cell.angle_beta   90.00
_cell.angle_gamma   90.00
#
_symmetry.space_group_name_H-M   'P 1'
#
loop_
_entity.id
_entity.type
_entity.pdbx_description
1 polymer ?
#
loop_
_entity_poly.entity_id
_entity_poly.type
_entity_poly.pdbx_seq_one_letter_code
_entity_poly.pdbx_strand_id
1 'polypeptide(L)'
;MIFLYKIFNFHWILRCLAVIFLFINLTNCAIFQRKNLILVNAVEENLVPKDDSAKIWASPFYIPVGILAGALDVFVVHPISVIPKAANDTLNALWTDRNNLPYVTRMGVIPFSLLLSGPMFTLSWSYHWLFEDSTEESKGFRPNKTLTTEEWISKLEIALESNSNEEIGDLLNLCELNTKTDKQIKLLIKVYQKYKSNARLNLSSMALYCLLSKGYYNPTIEDFVVQIFLKDHSLDIIYNNRNNLVAYFIQNRSQKGSKALIEMLSDESLNNRWIPFIVDNLFIFGYKEEKDEIINRVIKKKYSI
;
A
#
# COMPACT_ATOMS: atom_id res chain seq x y z
N MET A 1 -7.84 61.04 26.50
CA MET A 1 -6.54 60.35 26.71
C MET A 1 -6.67 58.86 27.03
N ILE A 2 -7.63 58.42 27.86
CA ILE A 2 -7.80 57.00 28.26
C ILE A 2 -8.20 56.08 27.08
N PHE A 3 -8.95 56.58 26.10
CA PHE A 3 -9.42 55.79 24.95
C PHE A 3 -8.29 55.41 23.96
N LEU A 4 -7.31 56.30 23.76
CA LEU A 4 -6.15 56.06 22.89
C LEU A 4 -5.18 55.04 23.50
N TYR A 5 -5.07 54.98 24.83
CA TYR A 5 -4.22 54.00 25.53
C TYR A 5 -4.76 52.57 25.44
N LYS A 6 -6.08 52.39 25.37
CA LYS A 6 -6.71 51.07 25.15
C LYS A 6 -6.50 50.54 23.73
N ILE A 7 -6.58 51.41 22.72
CA ILE A 7 -6.38 51.03 21.31
C ILE A 7 -4.92 50.61 21.06
N PHE A 8 -3.95 51.29 21.66
CA PHE A 8 -2.53 50.96 21.50
C PHE A 8 -2.15 49.60 22.13
N ASN A 9 -2.72 49.28 23.30
CA ASN A 9 -2.50 47.98 23.95
C ASN A 9 -3.18 46.82 23.20
N PHE A 10 -4.34 47.05 22.58
CA PHE A 10 -5.03 46.01 21.82
C PHE A 10 -4.23 45.52 20.61
N HIS A 11 -3.59 46.44 19.87
CA HIS A 11 -2.73 46.07 18.73
C HIS A 11 -1.49 45.28 19.16
N TRP A 12 -0.90 45.59 20.32
CA TRP A 12 0.24 44.85 20.85
C TRP A 12 -0.15 43.43 21.25
N ILE A 13 -1.30 43.25 21.90
CA ILE A 13 -1.82 41.93 22.26
C ILE A 13 -2.11 41.10 21.00
N LEU A 14 -2.72 41.69 19.96
CA LEU A 14 -2.99 40.99 18.69
C LEU A 14 -1.70 40.52 17.99
N ARG A 15 -0.64 41.35 18.01
CA ARG A 15 0.66 41.00 17.44
C ARG A 15 1.34 39.87 18.21
N CYS A 16 1.33 39.93 19.55
CA CYS A 16 1.87 38.86 20.38
C CYS A 16 1.10 37.55 20.17
N LEU A 17 -0.23 37.59 20.08
CA LEU A 17 -1.04 36.42 19.79
C LEU A 17 -0.74 35.84 18.40
N ALA A 18 -0.55 36.68 17.38
CA ALA A 18 -0.18 36.23 16.04
C ALA A 18 1.20 35.54 16.02
N VAL A 19 2.18 36.08 16.75
CA VAL A 19 3.52 35.49 16.88
C VAL A 19 3.45 34.16 17.63
N ILE A 20 2.73 34.08 18.75
CA ILE A 20 2.55 32.84 19.51
C ILE A 20 1.84 31.79 18.64
N PHE A 21 0.79 32.18 17.91
CA PHE A 21 0.10 31.30 16.97
C PHE A 21 1.06 30.79 15.90
N LEU A 22 1.90 31.65 15.32
CA LEU A 22 2.92 31.26 14.36
C LEU A 22 3.91 30.25 14.95
N PHE A 23 4.39 30.45 16.18
CA PHE A 23 5.28 29.49 16.86
C PHE A 23 4.63 28.14 17.17
N ILE A 24 3.35 28.13 17.59
CA ILE A 24 2.60 26.88 17.83
C ILE A 24 2.40 26.09 16.54
N ASN A 25 2.18 26.78 15.41
CA ASN A 25 2.07 26.12 14.11
C ASN A 25 3.43 25.59 13.62
N LEU A 26 4.54 26.26 13.95
CA LEU A 26 5.88 25.78 13.62
C LEU A 26 6.28 24.51 14.38
N THR A 27 5.79 24.30 15.61
CA THR A 27 6.08 23.07 16.38
C THR A 27 5.44 21.82 15.81
N ASN A 28 4.40 21.97 14.99
CA ASN A 28 3.73 20.87 14.27
C ASN A 28 4.16 20.78 12.80
N CYS A 29 5.16 21.55 12.36
CA CYS A 29 5.69 21.38 11.01
C CYS A 29 6.29 19.98 10.86
N ALA A 30 5.96 19.32 9.75
CA ALA A 30 6.45 18.00 9.37
C ALA A 30 7.99 17.89 9.52
N ILE A 31 8.68 18.99 9.24
CA ILE A 31 10.13 19.16 9.31
C ILE A 31 10.73 18.77 10.68
N PHE A 32 10.03 19.00 11.79
CA PHE A 32 10.55 18.70 13.14
C PHE A 32 10.16 17.34 13.68
N GLN A 33 9.43 16.56 12.89
CA GLN A 33 8.98 15.27 13.35
C GLN A 33 10.06 14.22 13.18
N ARG A 34 10.31 13.46 14.24
CA ARG A 34 11.33 12.40 14.26
C ARG A 34 11.19 11.39 13.11
N LYS A 35 9.96 11.11 12.67
CA LYS A 35 9.71 10.22 11.53
C LYS A 35 10.24 10.74 10.18
N ASN A 36 10.42 12.06 10.04
CA ASN A 36 10.94 12.71 8.84
C ASN A 36 12.46 12.93 8.87
N LEU A 37 13.11 12.68 10.00
CA LEU A 37 14.54 12.92 10.20
C LEU A 37 15.36 11.63 9.99
N ILE A 38 15.41 11.14 8.74
CA ILE A 38 16.03 9.86 8.39
C ILE A 38 17.52 9.84 8.76
N LEU A 39 18.27 10.88 8.41
CA LEU A 39 19.69 10.98 8.69
C LEU A 39 19.95 11.19 10.18
N VAL A 40 19.14 12.00 10.88
CA VAL A 40 19.29 12.15 12.34
C VAL A 40 19.05 10.82 13.04
N ASN A 41 18.01 10.07 12.68
CA ASN A 41 17.76 8.75 13.24
C ASN A 41 18.94 7.80 12.96
N ALA A 42 19.52 7.85 11.76
CA ALA A 42 20.71 7.06 11.43
C ALA A 42 21.93 7.45 12.29
N VAL A 43 22.12 8.74 12.58
CA VAL A 43 23.18 9.22 13.50
C VAL A 43 22.90 8.73 14.93
N GLU A 44 21.67 8.84 15.41
CA GLU A 44 21.29 8.35 16.74
C GLU A 44 21.49 6.84 16.89
N GLU A 45 21.15 6.05 15.87
CA GLU A 45 21.27 4.60 15.91
C GLU A 45 22.70 4.09 15.82
N ASN A 46 23.57 4.76 15.04
CA ASN A 46 24.90 4.24 14.70
C ASN A 46 26.06 4.97 15.37
N LEU A 47 25.90 6.26 15.70
CA LEU A 47 26.99 7.10 16.22
C LEU A 47 26.86 7.41 17.71
N VAL A 48 25.65 7.35 18.28
CA VAL A 48 25.44 7.65 19.70
C VAL A 48 25.71 6.41 20.55
N PRO A 49 26.71 6.41 21.45
CA PRO A 49 26.98 5.28 22.34
C PRO A 49 25.78 4.98 23.24
N LYS A 50 25.59 3.71 23.62
CA LYS A 50 24.49 3.33 24.53
C LYS A 50 24.76 3.72 25.98
N ASP A 51 26.03 3.68 26.40
CA ASP A 51 26.46 4.02 27.75
C ASP A 51 26.48 5.54 27.99
N ASP A 52 25.95 5.98 29.13
CA ASP A 52 25.75 7.41 29.41
C ASP A 52 27.06 8.15 29.61
N SER A 53 28.08 7.48 30.17
CA SER A 53 29.41 8.08 30.31
C SER A 53 30.07 8.30 28.95
N ALA A 54 29.94 7.32 28.05
CA ALA A 54 30.47 7.40 26.69
C ALA A 54 29.75 8.46 25.83
N LYS A 55 28.45 8.71 26.06
CA LYS A 55 27.72 9.81 25.38
C LYS A 55 28.33 11.17 25.68
N ILE A 56 28.64 11.47 26.95
CA ILE A 56 29.20 12.78 27.33
C ILE A 56 30.54 13.01 26.60
N TRP A 57 31.40 12.00 26.56
CA TRP A 57 32.70 12.08 25.90
C TRP A 57 32.59 12.16 24.37
N ALA A 58 31.63 11.46 23.77
CA ALA A 58 31.41 11.49 22.32
C ALA A 58 30.59 12.70 21.84
N SER A 59 29.99 13.47 22.76
CA SER A 59 29.10 14.60 22.44
C SER A 59 29.70 15.66 21.52
N PRO A 60 31.00 16.02 21.62
CA PRO A 60 31.59 16.99 20.69
C PRO A 60 31.63 16.51 19.24
N PHE A 61 31.49 15.20 19.00
CA PHE A 61 31.49 14.61 17.65
C PHE A 61 30.08 14.39 17.12
N TYR A 62 29.21 13.70 17.87
CA TYR A 62 27.89 13.37 17.33
C TYR A 62 26.93 14.58 17.32
N ILE A 63 27.11 15.60 18.17
CA ILE A 63 26.23 16.78 18.17
C ILE A 63 26.36 17.56 16.83
N PRO A 64 27.56 17.97 16.38
CA PRO A 64 27.71 18.63 15.08
C PRO A 64 27.22 17.76 13.92
N VAL A 65 27.50 16.46 13.95
CA VAL A 65 27.06 15.52 12.92
C VAL A 65 25.54 15.40 12.89
N GLY A 66 24.89 15.32 14.06
CA GLY A 66 23.44 15.28 14.19
C GLY A 66 22.77 16.58 13.70
N ILE A 67 23.36 17.74 13.97
CA ILE A 67 22.86 19.03 13.45
C ILE A 67 22.96 19.08 11.93
N LEU A 68 24.09 18.66 11.36
CA LEU A 68 24.27 18.61 9.90
C LEU A 68 23.31 17.62 9.25
N ALA A 69 23.13 16.44 9.86
CA ALA A 69 22.16 15.44 9.43
C ALA A 69 20.74 16.00 9.46
N GLY A 70 20.36 16.72 10.53
CA GLY A 70 19.08 17.40 10.62
C GLY A 70 18.90 18.43 9.53
N ALA A 71 19.89 19.29 9.27
CA ALA A 71 19.82 20.25 8.18
C ALA A 71 19.64 19.56 6.81
N LEU A 72 20.36 18.47 6.56
CA LEU A 72 20.22 17.69 5.33
C LEU A 72 18.84 17.03 5.23
N ASP A 73 18.30 16.52 6.34
CA ASP A 73 16.95 15.96 6.35
C ASP A 73 15.91 17.02 5.96
N VAL A 74 15.98 18.20 6.56
CA VAL A 74 15.02 19.30 6.33
C VAL A 74 15.10 19.86 4.91
N PHE A 75 16.31 20.11 4.39
CA PHE A 75 16.52 20.85 3.16
C PHE A 75 16.72 19.98 1.93
N VAL A 76 17.05 18.70 2.11
CA VAL A 76 17.39 17.80 1.00
C VAL A 76 16.53 16.55 1.04
N VAL A 77 16.63 15.73 2.09
CA VAL A 77 16.03 14.39 2.11
C VAL A 77 14.51 14.45 2.11
N HIS A 78 13.91 15.19 3.04
CA HIS A 78 12.46 15.32 3.15
C HIS A 78 11.82 15.90 1.88
N PRO A 79 12.25 17.06 1.34
CA PRO A 79 11.68 17.58 0.10
C PRO A 79 11.80 16.61 -1.08
N ILE A 80 12.90 15.84 -1.20
CA ILE A 80 13.04 14.84 -2.27
C ILE A 80 12.07 13.67 -2.04
N SER A 81 11.94 13.20 -0.80
CA SER A 81 11.11 12.04 -0.45
C SER A 81 9.62 12.24 -0.74
N VAL A 82 9.14 13.48 -0.73
CA VAL A 82 7.72 13.82 -0.97
C VAL A 82 7.38 14.06 -2.44
N ILE A 83 8.36 14.05 -3.34
CA ILE A 83 8.15 14.23 -4.80
C ILE A 83 7.18 13.20 -5.38
N PRO A 84 7.32 11.87 -5.12
CA PRO A 84 6.43 10.88 -5.72
C PRO A 84 4.97 11.07 -5.29
N LYS A 85 4.76 11.48 -4.03
CA LYS A 85 3.43 11.75 -3.49
C LYS A 85 2.80 12.98 -4.13
N ALA A 86 3.56 14.07 -4.24
CA ALA A 86 3.09 15.27 -4.92
C ALA A 86 2.78 15.04 -6.41
N ALA A 87 3.56 14.18 -7.07
CA ALA A 87 3.29 13.75 -8.44
C ALA A 87 1.99 12.95 -8.52
N ASN A 88 1.77 11.98 -7.63
CA ASN A 88 0.53 11.21 -7.58
C ASN A 88 -0.69 12.09 -7.29
N ASP A 89 -0.60 13.05 -6.37
CA ASP A 89 -1.68 14.00 -6.10
C ASP A 89 -2.02 14.84 -7.34
N THR A 90 -1.00 15.30 -8.05
CA THR A 90 -1.17 16.08 -9.28
C THR A 90 -1.83 15.23 -10.37
N LEU A 91 -1.40 13.98 -10.52
CA LEU A 91 -2.01 13.01 -11.44
C LEU A 91 -3.45 12.72 -11.06
N ASN A 92 -3.74 12.52 -9.78
CA ASN A 92 -5.09 12.22 -9.31
C ASN A 92 -6.04 13.41 -9.45
N ALA A 93 -5.59 14.62 -9.09
CA ALA A 93 -6.40 15.83 -9.18
C ALA A 93 -6.68 16.25 -10.62
N LEU A 94 -5.68 16.12 -11.51
CA LEU A 94 -5.82 16.62 -12.88
C LEU A 94 -6.16 15.52 -13.88
N TRP A 95 -5.67 14.29 -13.72
CA TRP A 95 -5.64 13.29 -14.80
C TRP A 95 -6.53 12.06 -14.59
N THR A 96 -6.84 11.65 -13.36
CA THR A 96 -7.39 10.30 -13.08
C THR A 96 -8.88 10.09 -13.42
N ASP A 97 -9.73 11.13 -13.45
CA ASP A 97 -11.19 10.93 -13.49
C ASP A 97 -11.90 11.27 -14.82
N ARG A 98 -11.27 10.88 -15.95
CA ARG A 98 -11.75 11.32 -17.28
C ARG A 98 -12.48 10.26 -18.10
N ASN A 99 -12.47 9.01 -17.66
CA ASN A 99 -13.03 7.89 -18.43
C ASN A 99 -14.55 7.98 -18.60
N ASN A 100 -15.24 8.68 -17.71
CA ASN A 100 -16.69 8.88 -17.75
C ASN A 100 -17.13 10.16 -18.51
N LEU A 101 -16.19 11.00 -18.95
CA LEU A 101 -16.51 12.22 -19.71
C LEU A 101 -16.67 11.92 -21.21
N PRO A 102 -17.64 12.58 -21.90
CA PRO A 102 -17.74 12.56 -23.36
C PRO A 102 -16.45 13.03 -24.04
N TYR A 103 -16.15 12.48 -25.21
CA TYR A 103 -14.88 12.67 -25.92
C TYR A 103 -14.44 14.14 -26.07
N VAL A 104 -15.36 15.02 -26.48
CA VAL A 104 -15.06 16.45 -26.73
C VAL A 104 -14.69 17.16 -25.43
N THR A 105 -15.43 16.91 -24.35
CA THR A 105 -15.14 17.44 -23.02
C THR A 105 -13.80 16.93 -22.49
N ARG A 106 -13.48 15.64 -22.73
CA ARG A 106 -12.19 15.06 -22.36
C ARG A 106 -11.03 15.77 -23.06
N MET A 107 -11.15 16.03 -24.36
CA MET A 107 -10.12 16.72 -25.14
C MET A 107 -9.96 18.19 -24.73
N GLY A 108 -11.07 18.88 -24.45
CA GLY A 108 -11.06 20.29 -24.05
C GLY A 108 -10.33 20.58 -22.73
N VAL A 109 -10.26 19.59 -21.81
CA VAL A 109 -9.61 19.75 -20.50
C VAL A 109 -8.10 19.45 -20.54
N ILE A 110 -7.58 18.80 -21.60
CA ILE A 110 -6.15 18.46 -21.71
C ILE A 110 -5.23 19.68 -21.64
N PRO A 111 -5.46 20.78 -22.41
CA PRO A 111 -4.59 21.96 -22.36
C PRO A 111 -4.54 22.59 -20.96
N PHE A 112 -5.68 22.65 -20.27
CA PHE A 112 -5.77 23.20 -18.91
C PHE A 112 -4.98 22.36 -17.92
N SER A 113 -5.08 21.04 -17.99
CA SER A 113 -4.36 20.18 -17.06
C SER A 113 -2.88 20.11 -17.33
N LEU A 114 -2.46 20.20 -18.59
CA LEU A 114 -1.05 20.38 -18.92
C LEU A 114 -0.51 21.68 -18.32
N LEU A 115 -1.25 22.79 -18.48
CA LEU A 115 -0.87 24.10 -17.97
C LEU A 115 -0.86 24.18 -16.44
N LEU A 116 -1.81 23.51 -15.77
CA LEU A 116 -1.95 23.50 -14.31
C LEU A 116 -1.09 22.45 -13.61
N SER A 117 -0.48 21.50 -14.33
CA SER A 117 0.31 20.42 -13.71
C SER A 117 1.50 20.96 -12.92
N GLY A 118 2.27 21.91 -13.47
CA GLY A 118 3.42 22.50 -12.79
C GLY A 118 3.04 23.24 -11.49
N PRO A 119 2.08 24.20 -11.53
CA PRO A 119 1.59 24.87 -10.34
C PRO A 119 1.01 23.92 -9.30
N MET A 120 0.18 22.96 -9.71
CA MET A 120 -0.45 22.00 -8.80
C MET A 120 0.59 21.11 -8.13
N PHE A 121 1.57 20.62 -8.89
CA PHE A 121 2.69 19.87 -8.33
C PHE A 121 3.47 20.70 -7.31
N THR A 122 3.79 21.95 -7.63
CA THR A 122 4.55 22.82 -6.72
C THR A 122 3.79 23.08 -5.41
N LEU A 123 2.47 23.28 -5.48
CA LEU A 123 1.62 23.46 -4.31
C LEU A 123 1.52 22.19 -3.47
N SER A 124 1.25 21.05 -4.10
CA SER A 124 1.18 19.76 -3.41
C SER A 124 2.53 19.41 -2.77
N TRP A 125 3.63 19.55 -3.52
CA TRP A 125 4.99 19.32 -3.02
C TRP A 125 5.33 20.21 -1.82
N SER A 126 5.02 21.52 -1.91
CA SER A 126 5.25 22.46 -0.80
C SER A 126 4.40 22.11 0.42
N TYR A 127 3.16 21.67 0.20
CA TYR A 127 2.27 21.23 1.27
C TYR A 127 2.84 20.00 1.98
N HIS A 128 3.27 18.99 1.22
CA HIS A 128 3.88 17.77 1.78
C HIS A 128 5.20 18.05 2.50
N TRP A 129 6.00 18.96 1.96
CA TRP A 129 7.26 19.35 2.56
C TRP A 129 7.08 20.07 3.90
N LEU A 130 6.12 21.02 3.98
CA LEU A 130 5.96 21.90 5.15
C LEU A 130 5.01 21.34 6.22
N PHE A 131 3.94 20.67 5.80
CA PHE A 131 2.79 20.37 6.68
C PHE A 131 2.48 18.89 6.79
N GLU A 132 2.82 18.07 5.79
CA GLU A 132 2.41 16.68 5.83
C GLU A 132 3.39 15.79 6.58
N ASP A 133 2.83 15.14 7.59
CA ASP A 133 3.42 14.05 8.30
C ASP A 133 3.59 12.84 7.37
N SER A 134 4.79 12.27 7.33
CA SER A 134 5.06 11.03 6.58
C SER A 134 4.43 9.78 7.21
N THR A 135 3.14 9.80 7.54
CA THR A 135 2.53 8.72 8.29
C THR A 135 2.35 7.43 7.50
N GLU A 136 2.29 7.39 6.17
CA GLU A 136 1.96 6.11 5.49
C GLU A 136 2.73 5.75 4.22
N GLU A 137 3.32 6.69 3.47
CA GLU A 137 3.88 6.38 2.13
C GLU A 137 5.32 6.85 1.85
N SER A 138 6.01 7.54 2.78
CA SER A 138 7.44 7.90 2.59
C SER A 138 8.40 6.70 2.73
N LYS A 139 7.89 5.46 2.66
CA LYS A 139 8.67 4.21 2.60
C LYS A 139 9.58 4.12 1.36
N GLY A 140 9.68 5.17 0.54
CA GLY A 140 10.54 5.26 -0.64
C GLY A 140 12.05 5.32 -0.35
N PHE A 141 12.47 5.54 0.91
CA PHE A 141 13.89 5.40 1.27
C PHE A 141 14.07 4.96 2.72
N ARG A 142 13.53 3.79 3.08
CA ARG A 142 14.19 3.01 4.13
C ARG A 142 15.34 2.27 3.44
N PRO A 143 16.59 2.31 3.93
CA PRO A 143 17.53 1.27 3.56
C PRO A 143 16.87 -0.04 3.98
N ASN A 144 16.34 -0.77 2.99
CA ASN A 144 15.78 -2.09 3.20
C ASN A 144 16.91 -2.90 3.81
N LYS A 145 16.89 -3.07 5.13
CA LYS A 145 17.48 -4.26 5.73
C LYS A 145 16.60 -5.38 5.19
N THR A 146 16.98 -5.91 4.02
CA THR A 146 16.33 -7.06 3.38
C THR A 146 16.36 -8.16 4.42
N LEU A 147 15.20 -8.39 5.01
CA LEU A 147 15.05 -9.41 6.02
C LEU A 147 15.31 -10.73 5.31
N THR A 148 16.20 -11.56 5.83
CA THR A 148 16.43 -12.86 5.20
C THR A 148 15.13 -13.68 5.27
N THR A 149 14.94 -14.60 4.33
CA THR A 149 13.77 -15.51 4.34
C THR A 149 13.58 -16.19 5.69
N GLU A 150 14.67 -16.60 6.34
CA GLU A 150 14.65 -17.28 7.64
C GLU A 150 14.26 -16.33 8.77
N GLU A 151 14.80 -15.11 8.78
CA GLU A 151 14.41 -14.07 9.74
C GLU A 151 12.93 -13.70 9.58
N TRP A 152 12.45 -13.60 8.33
CA TRP A 152 11.05 -13.31 8.03
C TRP A 152 10.11 -14.40 8.55
N ILE A 153 10.43 -15.67 8.29
CA ILE A 153 9.67 -16.81 8.79
C ILE A 153 9.62 -16.77 10.32
N SER A 154 10.78 -16.64 10.98
CA SER A 154 10.86 -16.65 12.44
C SER A 154 10.07 -15.50 13.07
N LYS A 155 10.19 -14.28 12.54
CA LYS A 155 9.41 -13.13 13.03
C LYS A 155 7.91 -13.31 12.82
N LEU A 156 7.50 -13.86 11.68
CA LEU A 156 6.07 -14.07 11.40
C LEU A 156 5.49 -15.17 12.29
N GLU A 157 6.25 -16.21 12.61
CA GLU A 157 5.85 -17.23 13.59
C GLU A 157 5.65 -16.61 14.99
N ILE A 158 6.62 -15.82 15.46
CA ILE A 158 6.52 -15.11 16.75
C ILE A 158 5.30 -14.17 16.77
N ALA A 159 5.10 -13.37 15.71
CA ALA A 159 3.97 -12.46 15.60
C ALA A 159 2.62 -13.19 15.57
N LEU A 160 2.57 -14.37 14.93
CA LEU A 160 1.40 -15.24 14.94
C LEU A 160 1.09 -15.85 16.30
N GLU A 161 2.12 -16.19 17.08
CA GLU A 161 1.99 -16.70 18.44
C GLU A 161 1.57 -15.60 19.42
N SER A 162 2.10 -14.39 19.27
CA SER A 162 1.78 -13.22 20.10
C SER A 162 0.43 -12.56 19.74
N ASN A 163 -0.21 -12.95 18.63
CA ASN A 163 -1.39 -12.29 18.07
C ASN A 163 -1.16 -10.79 17.74
N SER A 164 0.07 -10.39 17.43
CA SER A 164 0.38 -9.00 17.07
C SER A 164 -0.05 -8.71 15.63
N ASN A 165 -1.29 -8.23 15.44
CA ASN A 165 -1.87 -8.00 14.12
C ASN A 165 -1.10 -6.96 13.29
N GLU A 166 -0.57 -5.92 13.96
CA GLU A 166 0.23 -4.86 13.33
C GLU A 166 1.54 -5.43 12.77
N GLU A 167 2.27 -6.19 13.58
CA GLU A 167 3.51 -6.85 13.15
C GLU A 167 3.28 -7.84 12.00
N ILE A 168 2.18 -8.60 12.04
CA ILE A 168 1.81 -9.49 10.94
C ILE A 168 1.59 -8.69 9.66
N GLY A 169 0.85 -7.57 9.72
CA GLY A 169 0.62 -6.70 8.57
C GLY A 169 1.91 -6.14 7.98
N ASP A 170 2.81 -5.65 8.84
CA ASP A 170 4.12 -5.16 8.42
C ASP A 170 4.98 -6.25 7.77
N LEU A 171 5.00 -7.46 8.33
CA LEU A 171 5.75 -8.58 7.76
C LEU A 171 5.15 -9.03 6.42
N LEU A 172 3.82 -9.07 6.27
CA LEU A 172 3.19 -9.38 4.99
C LEU A 172 3.52 -8.34 3.91
N ASN A 173 3.60 -7.06 4.27
CA ASN A 173 4.04 -6.00 3.34
C ASN A 173 5.50 -6.15 2.91
N LEU A 174 6.33 -6.79 3.73
CA LEU A 174 7.73 -7.10 3.41
C LEU A 174 7.92 -8.46 2.72
N CYS A 175 6.84 -9.20 2.43
CA CYS A 175 6.94 -10.51 1.80
C CYS A 175 7.53 -10.36 0.38
N GLU A 176 8.79 -10.72 0.20
CA GLU A 176 9.46 -10.69 -1.10
C GLU A 176 8.79 -11.69 -2.07
N LEU A 177 8.43 -11.20 -3.25
CA LEU A 177 7.56 -11.93 -4.19
C LEU A 177 8.29 -13.04 -4.98
N ASN A 178 9.63 -13.05 -4.97
CA ASN A 178 10.41 -13.72 -6.02
C ASN A 178 10.84 -15.16 -5.70
N THR A 179 10.88 -15.58 -4.43
CA THR A 179 11.12 -16.99 -4.06
C THR A 179 10.38 -17.40 -2.79
N LYS A 180 9.49 -18.39 -2.88
CA LYS A 180 8.76 -18.94 -1.73
C LYS A 180 9.26 -20.35 -1.40
N THR A 181 9.65 -20.56 -0.16
CA THR A 181 9.92 -21.88 0.41
C THR A 181 8.62 -22.54 0.86
N ASP A 182 8.58 -23.88 0.94
CA ASP A 182 7.40 -24.59 1.44
C ASP A 182 6.99 -24.17 2.86
N LYS A 183 7.96 -23.78 3.70
CA LYS A 183 7.70 -23.22 5.03
C LYS A 183 6.93 -21.89 4.94
N GLN A 184 7.38 -20.96 4.08
CA GLN A 184 6.67 -19.70 3.87
C GLN A 184 5.25 -19.91 3.36
N ILE A 185 5.06 -20.84 2.42
CA ILE A 185 3.74 -21.15 1.86
C ILE A 185 2.79 -21.66 2.96
N LYS A 186 3.24 -22.63 3.76
CA LYS A 186 2.45 -23.15 4.88
C LYS A 186 2.11 -22.06 5.90
N LEU A 187 3.05 -21.16 6.17
CA LEU A 187 2.85 -20.06 7.11
C LEU A 187 1.83 -19.05 6.57
N LEU A 188 1.93 -18.64 5.31
CA LEU A 188 0.95 -17.76 4.65
C LEU A 188 -0.46 -18.37 4.62
N ILE A 189 -0.56 -19.68 4.34
CA ILE A 189 -1.83 -20.42 4.42
C ILE A 189 -2.39 -20.36 5.86
N LYS A 190 -1.54 -20.54 6.88
CA LYS A 190 -1.93 -20.44 8.30
C LYS A 190 -2.44 -19.03 8.64
N VAL A 191 -1.77 -17.98 8.16
CA VAL A 191 -2.23 -16.58 8.31
C VAL A 191 -3.61 -16.40 7.68
N TYR A 192 -3.78 -16.82 6.41
CA TYR A 192 -5.06 -16.72 5.72
C TYR A 192 -6.18 -17.39 6.50
N GLN A 193 -5.98 -18.65 6.91
CA GLN A 193 -7.00 -19.42 7.61
C GLN A 193 -7.38 -18.81 8.96
N LYS A 194 -6.41 -18.27 9.70
CA LYS A 194 -6.63 -17.65 11.01
C LYS A 194 -7.43 -16.33 10.90
N TYR A 195 -7.17 -15.54 9.86
CA TYR A 195 -7.74 -14.20 9.71
C TYR A 195 -8.87 -14.09 8.69
N LYS A 196 -9.29 -15.18 8.04
CA LYS A 196 -10.34 -15.16 7.00
C LYS A 196 -11.66 -14.53 7.44
N SER A 197 -12.05 -14.71 8.70
CA SER A 197 -13.30 -14.17 9.26
C SER A 197 -13.18 -12.71 9.72
N ASN A 198 -11.97 -12.16 9.79
CA ASN A 198 -11.73 -10.81 10.30
C ASN A 198 -11.47 -9.82 9.16
N ALA A 199 -12.56 -9.43 8.48
CA ALA A 199 -12.51 -8.52 7.33
C ALA A 199 -11.89 -7.15 7.65
N ARG A 200 -11.94 -6.69 8.92
CA ARG A 200 -11.41 -5.38 9.32
C ARG A 200 -9.89 -5.27 9.22
N LEU A 201 -9.17 -6.38 9.41
CA LEU A 201 -7.70 -6.37 9.46
C LEU A 201 -7.06 -6.55 8.08
N ASN A 202 -7.80 -7.01 7.07
CA ASN A 202 -7.31 -7.28 5.71
C ASN A 202 -6.09 -8.24 5.59
N LEU A 203 -5.66 -8.87 6.70
CA LEU A 203 -4.48 -9.74 6.75
C LEU A 203 -4.65 -11.01 5.89
N SER A 204 -5.87 -11.55 5.81
CA SER A 204 -6.16 -12.70 4.94
C SER A 204 -5.96 -12.35 3.47
N SER A 205 -6.42 -11.18 3.02
CA SER A 205 -6.21 -10.71 1.64
C SER A 205 -4.74 -10.46 1.36
N MET A 206 -4.00 -9.86 2.31
CA MET A 206 -2.56 -9.64 2.17
C MET A 206 -1.81 -10.98 2.04
N ALA A 207 -2.11 -11.96 2.88
CA ALA A 207 -1.52 -13.30 2.80
C ALA A 207 -1.86 -13.99 1.48
N LEU A 208 -3.11 -13.86 1.01
CA LEU A 208 -3.53 -14.40 -0.28
C LEU A 208 -2.78 -13.70 -1.44
N TYR A 209 -2.66 -12.38 -1.41
CA TYR A 209 -1.89 -11.64 -2.41
C TYR A 209 -0.43 -12.11 -2.45
N CYS A 210 0.20 -12.30 -1.29
CA CYS A 210 1.54 -12.84 -1.19
C CYS A 210 1.63 -14.20 -1.87
N LEU A 211 0.69 -15.12 -1.59
CA LEU A 211 0.62 -16.45 -2.21
C LEU A 211 0.46 -16.40 -3.73
N LEU A 212 -0.39 -15.50 -4.23
CA LEU A 212 -0.75 -15.40 -5.65
C LEU A 212 0.22 -14.55 -6.49
N SER A 213 1.27 -14.01 -5.88
CA SER A 213 2.21 -13.14 -6.58
C SER A 213 2.88 -13.84 -7.77
N LYS A 214 3.08 -13.06 -8.84
CA LYS A 214 3.39 -13.53 -10.19
C LYS A 214 4.63 -14.43 -10.25
N GLY A 215 4.56 -15.50 -11.04
CA GLY A 215 5.74 -16.23 -11.53
C GLY A 215 6.18 -17.42 -10.67
N TYR A 216 5.42 -17.80 -9.63
CA TYR A 216 5.73 -18.96 -8.80
C TYR A 216 4.58 -19.96 -8.78
N TYR A 217 4.78 -21.12 -9.42
CA TYR A 217 3.86 -22.25 -9.35
C TYR A 217 4.29 -23.21 -8.24
N ASN A 218 3.36 -23.54 -7.34
CA ASN A 218 3.53 -24.63 -6.37
C ASN A 218 2.21 -25.40 -6.23
N PRO A 219 2.22 -26.75 -6.31
CA PRO A 219 1.01 -27.56 -6.20
C PRO A 219 0.22 -27.33 -4.90
N THR A 220 0.92 -27.05 -3.79
CA THR A 220 0.28 -26.75 -2.50
C THR A 220 -0.51 -25.46 -2.55
N ILE A 221 0.03 -24.44 -3.23
CA ILE A 221 -0.68 -23.17 -3.45
C ILE A 221 -1.88 -23.43 -4.36
N GLU A 222 -1.69 -24.15 -5.46
CA GLU A 222 -2.79 -24.48 -6.39
C GLU A 222 -3.94 -25.21 -5.68
N ASP A 223 -3.65 -26.27 -4.91
CA ASP A 223 -4.66 -27.01 -4.16
C ASP A 223 -5.40 -26.13 -3.15
N PHE A 224 -4.66 -25.27 -2.44
CA PHE A 224 -5.23 -24.33 -1.49
C PHE A 224 -6.14 -23.29 -2.18
N VAL A 225 -5.68 -22.72 -3.29
CA VAL A 225 -6.40 -21.71 -4.09
C VAL A 225 -7.66 -22.32 -4.70
N VAL A 226 -7.61 -23.55 -5.23
CA VAL A 226 -8.79 -24.29 -5.69
C VAL A 226 -9.78 -24.51 -4.55
N GLN A 227 -9.32 -24.93 -3.37
CA GLN A 227 -10.20 -25.12 -2.22
C GLN A 227 -10.88 -23.83 -1.78
N ILE A 228 -10.15 -22.71 -1.74
CA ILE A 228 -10.73 -21.39 -1.44
C ILE A 228 -11.76 -21.01 -2.50
N PHE A 229 -11.39 -21.17 -3.77
CA PHE A 229 -12.21 -20.78 -4.90
C PHE A 229 -13.55 -21.52 -4.94
N LEU A 230 -13.55 -22.82 -4.64
CA LEU A 230 -14.76 -23.66 -4.64
C LEU A 230 -15.58 -23.55 -3.35
N LYS A 231 -14.96 -23.39 -2.17
CA LYS A 231 -15.70 -23.44 -0.90
C LYS A 231 -16.22 -22.08 -0.42
N ASP A 232 -15.59 -20.99 -0.85
CA ASP A 232 -15.85 -19.68 -0.27
C ASP A 232 -16.70 -18.82 -1.22
N HIS A 233 -18.01 -19.11 -1.25
CA HIS A 233 -18.97 -18.29 -2.01
C HIS A 233 -19.04 -16.84 -1.48
N SER A 234 -18.55 -16.57 -0.26
CA SER A 234 -18.48 -15.22 0.33
C SER A 234 -17.36 -14.33 -0.23
N LEU A 235 -16.52 -14.87 -1.12
CA LEU A 235 -15.49 -14.13 -1.85
C LEU A 235 -16.02 -12.99 -2.73
N ASP A 236 -17.34 -12.86 -2.88
CA ASP A 236 -17.97 -11.66 -3.47
C ASP A 236 -17.62 -10.38 -2.69
N ILE A 237 -17.26 -10.47 -1.40
CA ILE A 237 -16.89 -9.30 -0.58
C ILE A 237 -15.54 -8.70 -1.01
N ILE A 238 -14.69 -9.43 -1.74
CA ILE A 238 -13.40 -8.92 -2.21
C ILE A 238 -13.26 -9.23 -3.71
N TYR A 239 -13.96 -8.45 -4.53
CA TYR A 239 -13.88 -8.44 -6.00
C TYR A 239 -12.44 -8.60 -6.53
N ASN A 240 -11.46 -7.98 -5.85
CA ASN A 240 -10.05 -8.06 -6.21
C ASN A 240 -9.43 -9.46 -6.01
N ASN A 241 -9.88 -10.24 -5.03
CA ASN A 241 -9.34 -11.57 -4.75
C ASN A 241 -9.76 -12.58 -5.83
N ARG A 242 -11.02 -12.55 -6.29
CA ARG A 242 -11.47 -13.44 -7.38
C ARG A 242 -10.70 -13.21 -8.68
N ASN A 243 -10.47 -11.94 -9.05
CA ASN A 243 -9.64 -11.61 -10.22
C ASN A 243 -8.22 -12.16 -10.07
N ASN A 244 -7.61 -12.03 -8.89
CA ASN A 244 -6.27 -12.54 -8.63
C ASN A 244 -6.22 -14.08 -8.66
N LEU A 245 -7.24 -14.78 -8.15
CA LEU A 245 -7.33 -16.24 -8.20
C LEU A 245 -7.45 -16.75 -9.65
N VAL A 246 -8.33 -16.13 -10.44
CA VAL A 246 -8.50 -16.44 -11.86
C VAL A 246 -7.19 -16.16 -12.62
N ALA A 247 -6.59 -14.99 -12.40
CA ALA A 247 -5.31 -14.63 -13.00
C ALA A 247 -4.18 -15.60 -12.62
N TYR A 248 -4.17 -16.13 -11.39
CA TYR A 248 -3.20 -17.13 -10.94
C TYR A 248 -3.35 -18.46 -11.69
N PHE A 249 -4.58 -18.98 -11.82
CA PHE A 249 -4.82 -20.23 -12.57
C PHE A 249 -4.39 -20.10 -14.03
N ILE A 250 -4.72 -18.98 -14.62
CA ILE A 250 -4.36 -18.59 -15.98
C ILE A 250 -2.86 -18.52 -16.17
N GLN A 251 -2.17 -17.73 -15.34
CA GLN A 251 -0.75 -17.46 -15.49
C GLN A 251 0.06 -18.75 -15.38
N ASN A 252 -0.40 -19.67 -14.54
CA ASN A 252 0.25 -20.96 -14.32
C ASN A 252 -0.30 -22.09 -15.19
N ARG A 253 -1.25 -21.82 -16.09
CA ARG A 253 -1.92 -22.84 -16.94
C ARG A 253 -2.42 -24.05 -16.15
N SER A 254 -2.99 -23.77 -14.98
CA SER A 254 -3.45 -24.75 -14.00
C SER A 254 -4.63 -25.58 -14.54
N GLN A 255 -4.43 -26.88 -14.76
CA GLN A 255 -5.53 -27.78 -15.15
C GLN A 255 -6.59 -27.89 -14.05
N LYS A 256 -6.17 -27.94 -12.77
CA LYS A 256 -7.11 -28.00 -11.64
C LYS A 256 -7.91 -26.71 -11.52
N GLY A 257 -7.26 -25.56 -11.70
CA GLY A 257 -7.88 -24.24 -11.70
C GLY A 257 -8.94 -24.11 -12.78
N SER A 258 -8.67 -24.61 -13.98
CA SER A 258 -9.65 -24.57 -15.08
C SER A 258 -10.85 -25.47 -14.85
N LYS A 259 -10.63 -26.67 -14.30
CA LYS A 259 -11.74 -27.52 -13.83
C LYS A 259 -12.59 -26.82 -12.77
N ALA A 260 -11.96 -26.14 -11.81
CA ALA A 260 -12.66 -25.37 -10.79
C ALA A 260 -13.43 -24.17 -11.37
N LEU A 261 -12.89 -23.51 -12.41
CA LEU A 261 -13.60 -22.45 -13.14
C LEU A 261 -14.83 -22.98 -13.88
N ILE A 262 -14.70 -24.14 -14.52
CA ILE A 262 -15.80 -24.82 -15.21
C ILE A 262 -16.88 -25.27 -14.22
N GLU A 263 -16.49 -25.80 -13.07
CA GLU A 263 -17.38 -26.15 -11.96
C GLU A 263 -18.16 -24.92 -11.46
N MET A 264 -17.47 -23.78 -11.28
CA MET A 264 -18.10 -22.52 -10.88
C MET A 264 -19.10 -21.99 -11.92
N LEU A 265 -18.85 -22.19 -13.23
CA LEU A 265 -19.84 -21.81 -14.26
C LEU A 265 -21.16 -22.59 -14.15
N SER A 266 -21.14 -23.76 -13.48
CA SER A 266 -22.33 -24.54 -13.18
C SER A 266 -23.03 -24.16 -11.88
N ASP A 267 -22.43 -23.29 -11.06
CA ASP A 267 -23.07 -22.76 -9.86
C ASP A 267 -24.18 -21.77 -10.25
N GLU A 268 -25.42 -22.07 -9.89
CA GLU A 268 -26.58 -21.21 -10.15
C GLU A 268 -26.47 -19.86 -9.42
N SER A 269 -25.77 -19.81 -8.29
CA SER A 269 -25.57 -18.58 -7.50
C SER A 269 -24.52 -17.64 -8.11
N LEU A 270 -23.74 -18.08 -9.10
CA LEU A 270 -22.70 -17.25 -9.71
C LEU A 270 -23.33 -16.06 -10.45
N ASN A 271 -22.96 -14.85 -10.03
CA ASN A 271 -23.39 -13.59 -10.63
C ASN A 271 -23.02 -13.51 -12.12
N ASN A 272 -24.01 -13.17 -12.96
CA ASN A 272 -23.88 -13.10 -14.42
C ASN A 272 -22.76 -12.18 -14.91
N ARG A 273 -22.35 -11.18 -14.12
CA ARG A 273 -21.21 -10.29 -14.44
C ARG A 273 -19.89 -11.03 -14.58
N TRP A 274 -19.70 -12.16 -13.89
CA TRP A 274 -18.45 -12.93 -13.90
C TRP A 274 -18.35 -13.88 -15.08
N ILE A 275 -19.47 -14.25 -15.69
CA ILE A 275 -19.51 -15.25 -16.76
C ILE A 275 -18.63 -14.83 -17.95
N PRO A 276 -18.75 -13.60 -18.52
CA PRO A 276 -17.89 -13.20 -19.63
C PRO A 276 -16.40 -13.26 -19.27
N PHE A 277 -16.05 -12.82 -18.06
CA PHE A 277 -14.66 -12.82 -17.61
C PHE A 277 -14.08 -14.24 -17.50
N ILE A 278 -14.81 -15.18 -16.89
CA ILE A 278 -14.34 -16.58 -16.77
C ILE A 278 -14.23 -17.21 -18.16
N VAL A 279 -15.24 -16.98 -19.02
CA VAL A 279 -15.31 -17.52 -20.37
C VAL A 279 -14.14 -17.01 -21.21
N ASP A 280 -13.95 -15.69 -21.31
CA ASP A 280 -12.87 -15.07 -22.09
C ASP A 280 -11.51 -15.64 -21.69
N ASN A 281 -11.28 -15.81 -20.39
CA ASN A 281 -10.04 -16.37 -19.89
C ASN A 281 -9.89 -17.86 -20.23
N LEU A 282 -10.90 -18.71 -20.03
CA LEU A 282 -10.82 -20.12 -20.43
C LEU A 282 -10.52 -20.28 -21.93
N PHE A 283 -11.07 -19.40 -22.77
CA PHE A 283 -10.83 -19.38 -24.22
C PHE A 283 -9.43 -18.92 -24.60
N ILE A 284 -8.89 -17.88 -23.97
CA ILE A 284 -7.55 -17.33 -24.27
C ILE A 284 -6.45 -18.34 -23.92
N PHE A 285 -6.60 -19.09 -22.83
CA PHE A 285 -5.53 -19.96 -22.30
C PHE A 285 -5.57 -21.40 -22.81
N GLY A 286 -6.44 -21.71 -23.77
CA GLY A 286 -6.25 -22.84 -24.68
C GLY A 286 -6.87 -24.17 -24.26
N TYR A 287 -7.92 -24.17 -23.44
CA TYR A 287 -8.70 -25.37 -23.13
C TYR A 287 -9.62 -25.76 -24.30
N LYS A 288 -9.03 -25.98 -25.48
CA LYS A 288 -9.75 -26.27 -26.73
C LYS A 288 -10.62 -27.53 -26.61
N GLU A 289 -10.19 -28.52 -25.83
CA GLU A 289 -10.92 -29.78 -25.62
C GLU A 289 -12.18 -29.59 -24.75
N GLU A 290 -12.19 -28.57 -23.88
CA GLU A 290 -13.30 -28.27 -22.96
C GLU A 290 -14.24 -27.19 -23.53
N LYS A 291 -13.97 -26.70 -24.74
CA LYS A 291 -14.69 -25.60 -25.40
C LYS A 291 -16.19 -25.90 -25.53
N ASP A 292 -16.54 -27.09 -25.98
CA ASP A 292 -17.94 -27.48 -26.19
C ASP A 292 -18.68 -27.60 -24.86
N GLU A 293 -18.00 -28.08 -23.82
CA GLU A 293 -18.54 -28.16 -22.46
C GLU A 293 -18.80 -26.76 -21.87
N ILE A 294 -17.85 -25.82 -22.04
CA ILE A 294 -18.00 -24.43 -21.61
C ILE A 294 -19.19 -23.77 -22.32
N ILE A 295 -19.27 -23.91 -23.65
CA ILE A 295 -20.36 -23.36 -24.46
C ILE A 295 -21.70 -23.91 -23.98
N ASN A 296 -21.82 -25.23 -23.80
CA ASN A 296 -23.05 -25.87 -23.35
C ASN A 296 -23.48 -25.38 -21.95
N ARG A 297 -22.55 -25.23 -21.00
CA ARG A 297 -22.84 -24.72 -19.65
C ARG A 297 -23.27 -23.25 -19.67
N VAL A 298 -22.60 -22.41 -20.45
CA VAL A 298 -22.93 -20.97 -20.57
C VAL A 298 -24.28 -20.77 -21.26
N ILE A 299 -24.56 -21.52 -22.34
CA ILE A 299 -25.87 -21.47 -23.03
C ILE A 299 -26.97 -21.91 -22.05
N LYS A 300 -26.78 -23.03 -21.34
CA LYS A 300 -27.76 -23.49 -20.35
C LYS A 300 -28.10 -22.39 -19.33
N LYS A 301 -27.11 -21.67 -18.83
CA LYS A 301 -27.30 -20.62 -17.83
C LYS A 301 -27.91 -19.32 -18.38
N LYS A 302 -27.59 -18.95 -19.63
CA LYS A 302 -28.15 -17.76 -20.27
C LYS A 302 -29.60 -17.95 -20.73
N TYR A 303 -30.00 -19.20 -21.00
CA TYR A 303 -31.30 -19.56 -21.58
C TYR A 303 -32.15 -20.48 -20.70
N SER A 304 -31.72 -20.81 -19.48
CA SER A 304 -32.60 -21.40 -18.46
C SER A 304 -33.54 -20.29 -17.96
N ILE A 305 -34.72 -20.23 -18.57
CA ILE A 305 -35.88 -19.47 -18.10
C ILE A 305 -36.49 -20.20 -16.90
#